data_AF-A0A953PNW7-F1
#
_entry.id   AF-A0A953PNW7-F1
#
_cell.length_a   1.000
_cell.length_b   1.000
_cell.length_c   1.000
_cell.angle_alpha   90.00
_cell.angle_beta   90.00
_cell.angle_gamma   90.00
#
_symmetry.space_group_name_H-M   'P 1'
#
loop_
_entity.id
_entity.type
_entity.pdbx_description
1 polymer ?
#
loop_
_entity_poly.entity_id
_entity_poly.type
_entity_poly.pdbx_seq_one_letter_code
_entity_poly.pdbx_strand_id
1 'polypeptide(L)'
;MATISVELTGDRTYRVTIAGRLEAKDLKRLERACSHALPHEFVPLDLNLEGVTAIDESARTYLERLRARGARVRGAPPAATTSG
;
A
#
# COMPACT_ATOMS: atom_id res chain seq x y z
N MET A 1 3.32 -1.57 14.19
CA MET A 1 3.93 -2.56 13.28
C MET A 1 2.82 -3.09 12.41
N ALA A 2 2.99 -2.96 11.11
CA ALA A 2 1.97 -3.37 10.15
C ALA A 2 2.14 -4.85 9.80
N THR A 3 1.02 -5.54 9.67
CA THR A 3 0.95 -6.82 8.98
C THR A 3 0.81 -6.54 7.49
N ILE A 4 1.69 -7.11 6.68
CA ILE A 4 1.69 -6.96 5.22
C ILE A 4 1.56 -8.35 4.62
N SER A 5 0.50 -8.56 3.87
CA SER A 5 0.23 -9.82 3.16
C SER A 5 0.09 -9.53 1.67
N VAL A 6 0.71 -10.35 0.83
CA VAL A 6 0.58 -10.25 -0.63
C VAL A 6 -0.04 -11.53 -1.15
N GLU A 7 -1.08 -11.37 -1.95
CA GLU A 7 -1.79 -12.45 -2.62
C GLU A 7 -1.87 -12.13 -4.12
N LEU A 8 -1.58 -13.12 -4.97
CA LEU A 8 -1.86 -13.02 -6.40
C LEU A 8 -3.30 -13.46 -6.62
N THR A 9 -4.17 -12.53 -6.96
CA THR A 9 -5.53 -12.85 -7.38
C THR A 9 -5.54 -13.46 -8.78
N GLY A 10 -6.56 -14.28 -9.08
CA GLY A 10 -6.69 -15.03 -10.34
C GLY A 10 -6.66 -14.16 -11.61
N ASP A 11 -6.93 -12.86 -11.48
CA ASP A 11 -6.85 -11.86 -12.55
C ASP A 11 -5.41 -11.34 -12.81
N ARG A 12 -4.38 -12.04 -12.32
CA ARG A 12 -2.98 -11.58 -12.32
C ARG A 12 -2.77 -10.23 -11.60
N THR A 13 -3.73 -9.82 -10.79
CA THR A 13 -3.66 -8.65 -9.93
C THR A 13 -2.95 -9.03 -8.63
N TYR A 14 -1.93 -8.27 -8.22
CA TYR A 14 -1.34 -8.44 -6.90
C TYR A 14 -2.15 -7.62 -5.91
N ARG A 15 -2.78 -8.28 -4.93
CA ARG A 15 -3.42 -7.62 -3.82
C ARG A 15 -2.48 -7.59 -2.63
N VAL A 16 -2.26 -6.40 -2.09
CA VAL A 16 -1.43 -6.15 -0.91
C VAL A 16 -2.34 -5.71 0.22
N THR A 17 -2.58 -6.58 1.18
CA THR A 17 -3.41 -6.30 2.35
C THR A 17 -2.53 -5.84 3.49
N ILE A 18 -2.81 -4.66 4.02
CA ILE A 18 -2.06 -4.03 5.10
C ILE A 18 -3.00 -3.81 6.28
N ALA A 19 -2.58 -4.24 7.47
CA ALA A 19 -3.33 -4.05 8.71
C ALA A 19 -2.43 -3.55 9.84
N GLY A 20 -2.98 -2.72 10.73
CA GLY A 20 -2.27 -2.10 11.85
C GLY A 20 -1.65 -0.74 11.51
N ARG A 21 -0.58 -0.36 12.22
CA ARG A 21 0.09 0.94 12.02
C ARG A 21 1.21 0.80 10.98
N LEU A 22 1.07 1.50 9.85
CA LEU A 22 2.02 1.56 8.75
C LEU A 22 3.01 2.72 8.94
N GLU A 23 4.27 2.39 9.21
CA GLU A 23 5.32 3.35 9.57
C GLU A 23 6.49 3.26 8.58
N ALA A 24 7.39 4.24 8.61
CA ALA A 24 8.59 4.26 7.75
C ALA A 24 9.42 2.97 7.82
N LYS A 25 9.48 2.33 8.99
CA LYS A 25 10.19 1.06 9.20
C LYS A 25 9.59 -0.12 8.43
N ASP A 26 8.29 -0.07 8.15
CA ASP A 26 7.56 -1.12 7.43
C ASP A 26 7.68 -0.94 5.90
N LEU A 27 8.15 0.23 5.42
CA LEU A 27 8.27 0.52 3.99
C LEU A 27 9.24 -0.38 3.25
N LYS A 28 10.38 -0.73 3.86
CA LYS A 28 11.31 -1.70 3.25
C LYS A 28 10.66 -3.06 3.04
N ARG A 29 9.77 -3.47 3.95
CA ARG A 29 9.00 -4.72 3.80
C ARG A 29 7.94 -4.57 2.71
N LEU A 30 7.22 -3.46 2.68
CA LEU A 30 6.22 -3.17 1.66
C LEU A 30 6.84 -3.12 0.27
N GLU A 31 7.97 -2.44 0.11
CA GLU A 31 8.69 -2.35 -1.16
C GLU A 31 9.17 -3.71 -1.63
N ARG A 32 9.75 -4.52 -0.73
CA ARG A 32 10.19 -5.88 -1.08
C ARG A 32 9.01 -6.78 -1.48
N ALA A 33 7.88 -6.62 -0.81
CA ALA A 33 6.65 -7.34 -1.10
C ALA A 33 6.05 -6.92 -2.47
N CYS A 34 6.10 -5.63 -2.79
CA CYS A 34 5.71 -5.08 -4.09
C CYS A 34 6.77 -5.30 -5.19
N SER A 35 8.03 -5.60 -4.85
CA SER A 35 9.13 -5.78 -5.81
C SER A 35 8.90 -6.94 -6.78
N HIS A 36 8.04 -7.90 -6.43
CA HIS A 36 7.62 -8.96 -7.36
C HIS A 36 6.58 -8.48 -8.38
N ALA A 37 5.81 -7.44 -8.05
CA ALA A 37 4.77 -6.87 -8.90
C ALA A 37 5.29 -5.72 -9.79
N LEU A 38 6.36 -5.04 -9.36
CA LEU A 38 6.97 -3.89 -10.03
C LEU A 38 7.69 -4.15 -11.38
N PRO A 39 8.31 -5.32 -11.68
CA PRO A 39 9.05 -5.51 -12.93
C PRO A 39 8.16 -5.72 -14.16
N HIS A 40 6.87 -5.98 -13.95
CA HIS A 40 5.90 -6.10 -15.03
C HIS A 40 5.21 -4.75 -15.20
N GLU A 41 5.51 -4.08 -16.31
CA GLU A 41 5.19 -2.68 -16.64
C GLU A 41 3.70 -2.28 -16.48
N PHE A 42 2.81 -3.23 -16.26
CA PHE A 42 1.35 -3.03 -16.20
C PHE A 42 0.63 -3.97 -15.22
N VAL A 43 1.23 -4.42 -14.12
CA VAL A 43 0.47 -5.27 -13.19
C VAL A 43 -0.51 -4.42 -12.38
N PRO A 44 -1.83 -4.70 -12.44
CA PRO A 44 -2.77 -4.11 -11.50
C PRO A 44 -2.37 -4.48 -10.07
N LEU A 45 -1.94 -3.47 -9.31
CA LEU A 45 -1.61 -3.58 -7.89
C LEU A 45 -2.78 -3.03 -7.09
N ASP A 46 -3.37 -3.83 -6.21
CA ASP A 46 -4.52 -3.47 -5.38
C ASP A 46 -4.08 -3.42 -3.91
N LEU A 47 -3.88 -2.22 -3.36
CA LEU A 47 -3.52 -2.04 -1.95
C LEU A 47 -4.80 -1.92 -1.12
N ASN A 48 -5.01 -2.87 -0.21
CA ASN A 48 -6.07 -2.78 0.78
C ASN A 48 -5.52 -2.25 2.11
N LEU A 49 -5.96 -1.05 2.49
CA LEU A 49 -5.61 -0.36 3.73
C LEU A 49 -6.75 -0.36 4.75
N GLU A 50 -7.84 -1.10 4.55
CA GLU A 50 -8.98 -1.11 5.47
C GLU A 50 -8.62 -1.51 6.91
N GLY A 51 -7.61 -2.35 7.09
CA GLY A 51 -7.09 -2.72 8.40
C GLY A 51 -6.11 -1.71 8.99
N VAL A 52 -5.78 -0.63 8.29
CA VAL A 52 -4.73 0.32 8.70
C VAL A 52 -5.30 1.35 9.65
N THR A 53 -4.72 1.41 10.86
CA THR A 53 -5.19 2.30 11.93
C THR A 53 -4.43 3.63 11.97
N ALA A 54 -3.22 3.68 11.41
CA ALA A 54 -2.41 4.89 11.31
C ALA A 54 -1.36 4.75 10.21
N ILE A 55 -1.08 5.85 9.51
CA ILE A 55 -0.10 5.95 8.44
C ILE A 55 0.82 7.14 8.71
N ASP A 56 2.12 6.89 8.69
CA ASP A 56 3.14 7.94 8.76
C ASP A 56 3.31 8.70 7.42
N GLU A 57 3.81 9.93 7.45
CA GLU A 57 4.04 10.75 6.26
C GLU A 57 4.91 10.05 5.20
N SER A 58 5.93 9.32 5.64
CA SER A 58 6.80 8.55 4.75
C SER A 58 6.01 7.47 4.00
N ALA A 59 5.11 6.80 4.71
CA ALA A 59 4.27 5.75 4.15
C ALA A 59 3.20 6.32 3.21
N ARG A 60 2.63 7.47 3.56
CA ARG A 60 1.71 8.20 2.70
C ARG A 60 2.36 8.61 1.38
N THR A 61 3.59 9.16 1.44
CA THR A 61 4.35 9.53 0.24
C THR A 61 4.61 8.32 -0.66
N TYR A 62 4.91 7.17 -0.07
CA TYR A 62 5.12 5.94 -0.83
C TYR A 62 3.82 5.44 -1.51
N LEU A 63 2.69 5.46 -0.80
CA LEU A 63 1.39 5.08 -1.35
C LEU A 63 0.96 5.98 -2.52
N GLU A 64 1.21 7.28 -2.42
CA GLU A 64 0.92 8.24 -3.52
C GLU A 64 1.79 7.94 -4.75
N ARG A 65 3.06 7.57 -4.57
CA ARG A 65 3.91 7.11 -5.68
C ARG A 65 3.38 5.83 -6.33
N LEU A 66 2.89 4.87 -5.56
CA LEU A 66 2.27 3.65 -6.10
C LEU A 66 0.99 3.99 -6.88
N ARG A 67 0.17 4.89 -6.35
CA ARG A 67 -1.05 5.36 -7.02
C ARG A 67 -0.74 6.09 -8.33
N ALA A 68 0.30 6.93 -8.37
CA ALA A 68 0.78 7.59 -9.59
C ALA A 68 1.28 6.59 -10.65
N ARG A 69 1.74 5.41 -10.23
CA ARG A 69 2.11 4.30 -11.13
C ARG A 69 0.92 3.45 -11.60
N GLY A 70 -0.31 3.78 -11.17
CA GLY A 70 -1.52 3.05 -11.54
C GLY A 70 -2.01 2.03 -10.52
N ALA A 71 -1.42 1.97 -9.32
CA ALA A 71 -1.93 1.11 -8.25
C ALA A 71 -3.28 1.60 -7.72
N ARG A 72 -4.19 0.66 -7.47
CA ARG A 72 -5.48 0.91 -6.87
C ARG A 72 -5.36 0.85 -5.36
N VAL A 73 -5.56 1.97 -4.67
CA VAL A 73 -5.48 2.04 -3.20
C VAL A 73 -6.90 2.12 -2.63
N ARG A 74 -7.25 1.21 -1.71
CA ARG A 74 -8.55 1.14 -1.03
C ARG A 74 -8.39 1.30 0.46
N GLY A 75 -9.41 1.86 1.13
CA GLY A 75 -9.44 1.95 2.59
C GLY A 75 -8.38 2.87 3.19
N ALA A 76 -7.76 3.75 2.39
CA ALA A 76 -6.82 4.73 2.92
C ALA A 76 -7.54 5.51 4.04
N PRO A 77 -6.94 5.63 5.25
CA PRO A 77 -7.52 6.46 6.28
C PRO A 77 -7.73 7.85 5.68
N PRO A 78 -8.88 8.50 5.93
CA PRO A 78 -9.12 9.84 5.43
C PRO A 78 -7.91 10.66 5.85
N ALA A 79 -7.20 11.21 4.86
CA ALA A 79 -6.13 12.16 5.08
C ALA A 79 -6.61 13.07 6.19
N ALA A 80 -5.94 13.07 7.34
CA ALA A 80 -6.35 13.89 8.47
C ALA A 80 -6.62 15.28 7.92
N THR A 81 -7.91 15.63 7.83
CA THR A 81 -8.34 16.97 7.51
C THR A 81 -7.85 17.75 8.70
N THR A 82 -6.73 18.44 8.54
CA THR A 82 -6.44 19.60 9.36
C THR A 82 -7.53 20.61 8.99
N SER A 83 -8.66 20.53 9.68
CA SER A 83 -9.50 21.69 9.88
C SER A 83 -8.67 22.64 10.74
N GLY A 84 -8.23 23.74 10.15
CA GLY A 84 -7.51 24.83 10.81
C GLY A 84 -7.62 26.08 9.95
#